data_AF-A0AAD9Y6M7-F1
#
_entry.id   AF-A0AAD9Y6M7-F1
#
_cell.length_a   1.000
_cell.length_b   1.000
_cell.length_c   1.000
_cell.angle_alpha   90.00
_cell.angle_beta   90.00
_cell.angle_gamma   90.00
#
_symmetry.space_group_name_H-M   'P 1'
#
loop_
_entity.id
_entity.type
_entity.pdbx_description
1 polymer ?
#
loop_
_entity_poly.entity_id
_entity_poly.type
_entity_poly.pdbx_seq_one_letter_code
_entity_poly.pdbx_strand_id
1 'polypeptide(L)'
;MGILKIPQSRWRQAAFYFSVAAFSTFLVNFIFVLWATIQRNDTIEDGIGTLLDQDCSTIKILNTVIHILINVLSIVLLAGSNYCMQCLMAPTRPDIDDAHARQHWLDIGVSSVRNFWNITRKKKIIWILLSVSSLPLHLVYNSIIFSSTSVNNCSVLSTNAYISRNRTESTVTSVEWKSMYAYFLGDDVEQMDVTKCIDTYGVAFQSSRGNVLLVSDDKRDVNRTTSNFDISGNAFLWMCSQSSSVLAGNTTCEEYLLETQRTSRDWSPLGSAVKECYSQKTEEHCKLSFSSTLCWTVAAFNLVKAVLMLFVAFGLGDEDPLMTIGDAVTSFLQHQDDSTADMCLKSKDYFVAQRWSKGPIRYDLKPQRKSVAVTPGEWILCFSLYVCSS
;
A
#
# COMPACT_ATOMS: atom_id res chain seq x y z
N MET A 1 -28.49 -7.61 31.32
CA MET A 1 -27.62 -8.00 30.19
C MET A 1 -28.47 -8.83 29.23
N GLY A 2 -29.09 -8.19 28.25
CA GLY A 2 -29.99 -8.89 27.31
C GLY A 2 -29.17 -9.73 26.34
N ILE A 3 -29.45 -11.04 26.26
CA ILE A 3 -28.82 -11.94 25.30
C ILE A 3 -29.18 -11.43 23.90
N LEU A 4 -28.18 -10.99 23.14
CA LEU A 4 -28.34 -10.60 21.75
C LEU A 4 -28.86 -11.83 20.98
N LYS A 5 -30.16 -11.86 20.66
CA LYS A 5 -30.72 -12.96 19.84
C LYS A 5 -30.15 -12.83 18.43
N ILE A 6 -29.54 -13.89 17.94
CA ILE A 6 -29.03 -13.96 16.55
C ILE A 6 -30.19 -13.64 15.60
N PRO A 7 -30.00 -12.79 14.57
CA PRO A 7 -31.05 -12.45 13.63
C PRO A 7 -31.61 -13.69 12.94
N GLN A 8 -32.92 -13.78 12.76
CA GLN A 8 -33.54 -14.95 12.11
C GLN A 8 -33.49 -14.89 10.59
N SER A 9 -33.57 -13.71 9.98
CA SER A 9 -33.50 -13.58 8.52
C SER A 9 -32.07 -13.74 7.99
N ARG A 10 -31.93 -14.47 6.88
CA ARG A 10 -30.61 -14.82 6.29
C ARG A 10 -29.76 -13.60 5.97
N TRP A 11 -30.38 -12.51 5.51
CA TRP A 11 -29.65 -11.30 5.13
C TRP A 11 -29.09 -10.55 6.35
N ARG A 12 -29.84 -10.53 7.47
CA ARG A 12 -29.36 -9.97 8.73
C ARG A 12 -28.23 -10.80 9.32
N GLN A 13 -28.29 -12.13 9.19
CA GLN A 13 -27.20 -13.02 9.61
C GLN A 13 -25.91 -12.72 8.84
N ALA A 14 -25.99 -12.55 7.52
CA ALA A 14 -24.82 -12.17 6.73
C ALA A 14 -24.25 -10.80 7.16
N ALA A 15 -25.10 -9.78 7.36
CA ALA A 15 -24.66 -8.48 7.87
C ALA A 15 -24.01 -8.60 9.27
N PHE A 16 -24.54 -9.47 10.13
CA PHE A 16 -23.98 -9.76 11.45
C PHE A 16 -22.60 -10.41 11.35
N TYR A 17 -22.41 -11.42 10.49
CA TYR A 17 -21.10 -12.04 10.30
C TYR A 17 -20.06 -11.05 9.76
N PHE A 18 -20.45 -10.16 8.85
CA PHE A 18 -19.56 -9.07 8.40
C PHE A 18 -19.24 -8.07 9.51
N SER A 19 -20.20 -7.75 10.39
CA SER A 19 -19.96 -6.93 11.58
C SER A 19 -18.95 -7.59 12.53
N VAL A 20 -19.08 -8.91 12.77
CA VAL A 20 -18.13 -9.68 13.59
C VAL A 20 -16.74 -9.69 12.96
N ALA A 21 -16.65 -9.91 11.64
CA ALA A 21 -15.38 -9.84 10.92
C ALA A 21 -14.75 -8.44 11.04
N ALA A 22 -15.52 -7.37 10.82
CA ALA A 22 -15.04 -6.01 10.95
C ALA A 22 -14.57 -5.66 12.38
N PHE A 23 -15.31 -6.13 13.39
CA PHE A 23 -14.93 -5.96 14.79
C PHE A 23 -13.66 -6.74 15.15
N SER A 24 -13.52 -7.96 14.63
CA SER A 24 -12.32 -8.78 14.82
C SER A 24 -11.09 -8.10 14.20
N THR A 25 -11.23 -7.58 12.98
CA THR A 25 -10.18 -6.80 12.33
C THR A 25 -9.84 -5.52 13.11
N PHE A 26 -10.84 -4.81 13.62
CA PHE A 26 -10.63 -3.68 14.54
C PHE A 26 -9.80 -4.10 15.74
N LEU A 27 -10.17 -5.19 16.43
CA LEU A 27 -9.48 -5.65 17.62
C LEU A 27 -8.01 -5.99 17.34
N VAL A 28 -7.75 -6.71 16.25
CA VAL A 28 -6.38 -7.05 15.83
C VAL A 28 -5.55 -5.80 15.57
N ASN A 29 -6.07 -4.84 14.80
CA ASN A 29 -5.34 -3.60 14.51
C ASN A 29 -5.16 -2.74 15.76
N PHE A 30 -6.18 -2.67 16.62
CA PHE A 30 -6.15 -1.87 17.84
C PHE A 30 -5.14 -2.44 18.84
N ILE A 31 -5.12 -3.76 19.04
CA ILE A 31 -4.11 -4.42 19.87
C ILE A 31 -2.72 -4.21 19.28
N PHE A 32 -2.56 -4.38 17.96
CA PHE A 32 -1.29 -4.17 17.29
C PHE A 32 -0.76 -2.74 17.47
N VAL A 33 -1.57 -1.72 17.18
CA VAL A 33 -1.13 -0.32 17.29
C VAL A 33 -0.90 0.09 18.73
N LEU A 34 -1.69 -0.43 19.68
CA LEU A 34 -1.50 -0.17 21.10
C LEU A 34 -0.19 -0.79 21.59
N TRP A 35 0.04 -2.07 21.26
CA TRP A 35 1.30 -2.75 21.56
C TRP A 35 2.50 -2.05 20.92
N ALA A 36 2.43 -1.73 19.63
CA ALA A 36 3.53 -1.10 18.90
C ALA A 36 3.83 0.30 19.46
N THR A 37 2.80 1.09 19.79
CA THR A 37 2.97 2.44 20.35
C THR A 37 3.53 2.40 21.77
N ILE A 38 3.13 1.43 22.61
CA ILE A 38 3.65 1.32 23.99
C ILE A 38 5.05 0.75 24.02
N GLN A 39 5.30 -0.33 23.27
CA GLN A 39 6.53 -1.11 23.38
C GLN A 39 7.68 -0.54 22.53
N ARG A 40 7.36 0.17 21.45
CA ARG A 40 8.33 0.76 20.51
C ARG A 40 8.31 2.29 20.52
N ASN A 41 7.79 2.89 21.60
CA ASN A 41 7.64 4.34 21.72
C ASN A 41 8.95 5.11 21.49
N ASP A 42 10.06 4.51 21.91
CA ASP A 42 11.43 5.01 21.75
C ASP A 42 11.90 5.07 20.30
N THR A 43 11.30 4.28 19.41
CA THR A 43 11.65 4.23 17.98
C THR A 43 10.77 5.11 17.09
N ILE A 44 9.75 5.79 17.65
CA ILE A 44 8.79 6.57 16.88
C ILE A 44 9.35 7.98 16.65
N GLU A 45 9.70 8.27 15.40
CA GLU A 45 10.06 9.61 14.92
C GLU A 45 9.07 10.02 13.81
N ASP A 46 8.51 11.23 13.89
CA ASP A 46 7.51 11.76 12.95
C ASP A 46 6.31 10.84 12.66
N GLY A 47 5.93 10.01 13.65
CA GLY A 47 4.81 9.08 13.54
C GLY A 47 5.13 7.77 12.80
N ILE A 48 6.40 7.52 12.49
CA ILE A 48 6.92 6.26 11.94
C ILE A 48 7.76 5.57 13.02
N GLY A 49 7.41 4.33 13.36
CA GLY A 49 8.17 3.49 14.30
C GLY A 49 8.82 2.29 13.63
N THR A 50 9.88 1.75 14.22
CA THR A 50 10.57 0.54 13.74
C THR A 50 10.11 -0.68 14.54
N LEU A 51 9.51 -1.69 13.89
CA LEU A 51 9.06 -2.93 14.53
C LEU A 51 10.19 -3.93 14.73
N LEU A 52 11.00 -4.12 13.67
CA LEU A 52 12.07 -5.10 13.58
C LEU A 52 13.21 -4.54 12.73
N ASP A 53 14.44 -4.87 13.11
CA ASP A 53 15.66 -4.57 12.36
C ASP A 53 16.45 -5.87 12.25
N GLN A 54 16.46 -6.47 11.05
CA GLN A 54 17.01 -7.80 10.77
C GLN A 54 17.52 -7.88 9.33
N ASP A 55 17.97 -9.05 8.89
CA ASP A 55 18.40 -9.28 7.52
C ASP A 55 17.28 -8.97 6.50
N CYS A 56 17.67 -8.41 5.36
CA CYS A 56 16.74 -8.00 4.33
C CYS A 56 15.90 -9.15 3.74
N SER A 57 16.37 -10.40 3.80
CA SER A 57 15.63 -11.55 3.27
C SER A 57 14.42 -11.89 4.15
N THR A 58 14.61 -11.93 5.47
CA THR A 58 13.58 -12.17 6.47
C THR A 58 12.54 -11.06 6.46
N ILE A 59 12.99 -9.79 6.44
CA ILE A 59 12.10 -8.62 6.41
C ILE A 59 11.25 -8.62 5.14
N LYS A 60 11.82 -8.97 3.98
CA LYS A 60 11.08 -9.06 2.72
C LYS A 60 9.99 -10.13 2.76
N ILE A 61 10.29 -11.32 3.32
CA ILE A 61 9.30 -12.39 3.49
C ILE A 61 8.19 -11.92 4.44
N LEU A 62 8.56 -11.37 5.59
CA LEU A 62 7.61 -10.91 6.59
C LEU A 62 6.69 -9.79 6.06
N ASN A 63 7.27 -8.79 5.40
CA ASN A 63 6.51 -7.72 4.75
C ASN A 63 5.51 -8.29 3.73
N THR A 64 5.95 -9.24 2.91
CA THR A 64 5.08 -9.91 1.92
C THR A 64 3.91 -10.63 2.57
N VAL A 65 4.16 -11.43 3.62
CA VAL A 65 3.12 -12.19 4.32
C VAL A 65 2.12 -11.23 4.99
N ILE A 66 2.60 -10.17 5.64
CA ILE A 66 1.75 -9.16 6.27
C ILE A 66 0.85 -8.47 5.23
N HIS A 67 1.39 -8.06 4.08
CA HIS A 67 0.58 -7.44 3.02
C HIS A 67 -0.47 -8.39 2.42
N ILE A 68 -0.17 -9.69 2.31
CA ILE A 68 -1.17 -10.68 1.90
C ILE A 68 -2.34 -10.70 2.90
N LEU A 69 -2.05 -10.74 4.20
CA LEU A 69 -3.09 -10.71 5.25
C LEU A 69 -3.89 -9.41 5.20
N ILE A 70 -3.22 -8.26 5.09
CA ILE A 70 -3.87 -6.95 4.97
C ILE A 70 -4.82 -6.91 3.77
N ASN A 71 -4.40 -7.43 2.62
CA ASN A 71 -5.24 -7.46 1.41
C ASN A 71 -6.46 -8.37 1.58
N VAL A 72 -6.29 -9.55 2.18
CA VAL A 72 -7.43 -10.44 2.48
C VAL A 72 -8.43 -9.77 3.41
N LEU A 73 -7.96 -9.15 4.50
CA LEU A 73 -8.82 -8.43 5.44
C LEU A 73 -9.53 -7.24 4.75
N SER A 74 -8.82 -6.51 3.90
CA SER A 74 -9.36 -5.39 3.12
C SER A 74 -10.47 -5.83 2.18
N ILE A 75 -10.29 -6.96 1.48
CA ILE A 75 -11.31 -7.54 0.59
C ILE A 75 -12.55 -7.95 1.38
N VAL A 76 -12.39 -8.62 2.53
CA VAL A 76 -13.53 -9.04 3.37
C VAL A 76 -14.32 -7.82 3.87
N LEU A 77 -13.63 -6.78 4.34
CA LEU A 77 -14.25 -5.53 4.80
C LEU A 77 -14.97 -4.79 3.67
N LEU A 78 -14.39 -4.77 2.47
CA LEU A 78 -14.99 -4.14 1.29
C LEU A 78 -16.23 -4.91 0.85
N ALA A 79 -16.15 -6.24 0.80
CA ALA A 79 -17.28 -7.12 0.48
C ALA A 79 -18.42 -6.92 1.48
N GLY A 80 -18.13 -6.91 2.79
CA GLY A 80 -19.13 -6.64 3.82
C GLY A 80 -19.74 -5.25 3.73
N SER A 81 -18.92 -4.24 3.42
CA SER A 81 -19.41 -2.86 3.25
C SER A 81 -20.36 -2.76 2.04
N ASN A 82 -19.97 -3.35 0.91
CA ASN A 82 -20.80 -3.41 -0.29
C ASN A 82 -22.11 -4.19 -0.06
N TYR A 83 -22.03 -5.33 0.64
CA TYR A 83 -23.20 -6.12 1.01
C TYR A 83 -24.20 -5.31 1.85
N CYS A 84 -23.73 -4.67 2.92
CA CYS A 84 -24.57 -3.82 3.76
C CYS A 84 -25.13 -2.61 3.01
N MET A 85 -24.35 -1.99 2.11
CA MET A 85 -24.83 -0.94 1.22
C MET A 85 -25.98 -1.40 0.33
N GLN A 86 -25.88 -2.61 -0.25
CA GLN A 86 -26.97 -3.20 -1.05
C GLN A 86 -28.21 -3.46 -0.21
N CYS A 87 -28.06 -3.98 1.01
CA CYS A 87 -29.18 -4.16 1.96
C CYS A 87 -29.90 -2.84 2.26
N LEU A 88 -29.15 -1.73 2.38
CA LEU A 88 -29.71 -0.40 2.65
C LEU A 88 -30.44 0.20 1.46
N MET A 89 -30.04 -0.14 0.23
CA MET A 89 -30.63 0.36 -1.01
C MET A 89 -31.79 -0.48 -1.53
N ALA A 90 -31.87 -1.74 -1.12
CA ALA A 90 -32.93 -2.64 -1.50
C ALA A 90 -34.29 -2.14 -0.96
N PRO A 91 -35.31 -1.98 -1.82
CA PRO A 91 -36.63 -1.55 -1.39
C PRO A 91 -37.35 -2.69 -0.68
N THR A 92 -38.22 -2.37 0.28
CA THR A 92 -39.14 -3.35 0.87
C THR A 92 -40.41 -3.45 0.05
N ARG A 93 -41.27 -4.43 0.36
CA ARG A 93 -42.54 -4.54 -0.37
C ARG A 93 -43.44 -3.30 -0.22
N PRO A 94 -43.65 -2.75 0.99
CA PRO A 94 -44.40 -1.50 1.15
C PRO A 94 -43.78 -0.30 0.40
N ASP A 95 -42.44 -0.23 0.33
CA ASP A 95 -41.75 0.84 -0.41
C ASP A 95 -42.09 0.78 -1.91
N ILE A 96 -42.23 -0.42 -2.47
CA ILE A 96 -42.62 -0.62 -3.87
C ILE A 96 -44.09 -0.28 -4.09
N ASP A 97 -44.99 -0.75 -3.23
CA ASP A 97 -46.42 -0.51 -3.39
C ASP A 97 -46.75 1.00 -3.33
N ASP A 98 -46.11 1.76 -2.42
CA ASP A 98 -46.23 3.23 -2.37
C ASP A 98 -45.65 3.90 -3.64
N ALA A 99 -44.53 3.41 -4.15
CA ALA A 99 -43.95 3.95 -5.39
C ALA A 99 -44.85 3.69 -6.60
N HIS A 100 -45.38 2.48 -6.74
CA HIS A 100 -46.25 2.10 -7.85
C HIS A 100 -47.59 2.84 -7.80
N ALA A 101 -48.16 3.07 -6.61
CA ALA A 101 -49.36 3.91 -6.44
C ALA A 101 -49.16 5.35 -6.94
N ARG A 102 -47.92 5.84 -6.91
CA ARG A 102 -47.50 7.16 -7.42
C ARG A 102 -46.97 7.11 -8.86
N GLN A 103 -47.15 6.00 -9.56
CA GLN A 103 -46.65 5.80 -10.92
C GLN A 103 -45.12 5.97 -11.04
N HIS A 104 -44.39 5.54 -10.00
CA HIS A 104 -42.94 5.48 -9.99
C HIS A 104 -42.48 4.04 -9.94
N TRP A 105 -41.32 3.75 -10.55
CA TRP A 105 -40.71 2.42 -10.51
C TRP A 105 -39.39 2.46 -9.75
N LEU A 106 -39.07 1.36 -9.07
CA LEU A 106 -37.83 1.15 -8.32
C LEU A 106 -37.06 -0.03 -8.93
N ASP A 107 -35.74 0.03 -8.87
CA ASP A 107 -34.90 -1.10 -9.29
C ASP A 107 -34.82 -2.15 -8.16
N ILE A 108 -34.82 -3.43 -8.52
CA ILE A 108 -34.64 -4.53 -7.57
C ILE A 108 -33.42 -5.35 -7.99
N GLY A 109 -32.61 -5.79 -7.03
CA GLY A 109 -31.44 -6.62 -7.31
C GLY A 109 -30.20 -5.91 -7.83
N VAL A 110 -30.23 -4.57 -7.89
CA VAL A 110 -29.09 -3.75 -8.34
C VAL A 110 -28.90 -2.52 -7.46
N SER A 111 -27.66 -2.05 -7.33
CA SER A 111 -27.33 -0.80 -6.66
C SER A 111 -27.76 0.40 -7.51
N SER A 112 -29.01 0.84 -7.37
CA SER A 112 -29.58 1.95 -8.15
C SER A 112 -29.47 3.30 -7.44
N VAL A 113 -28.79 4.26 -8.09
CA VAL A 113 -28.72 5.66 -7.62
C VAL A 113 -30.12 6.26 -7.47
N ARG A 114 -31.09 5.82 -8.27
CA ARG A 114 -32.49 6.25 -8.13
C ARG A 114 -33.09 5.80 -6.81
N ASN A 115 -32.91 4.52 -6.46
CA ASN A 115 -33.35 4.01 -5.16
C ASN A 115 -32.68 4.79 -4.02
N PHE A 116 -31.39 5.10 -4.15
CA PHE A 116 -30.67 5.89 -3.15
C PHE A 116 -31.37 7.23 -2.83
N TRP A 117 -31.88 7.95 -3.83
CA TRP A 117 -32.60 9.20 -3.58
C TRP A 117 -33.98 9.01 -2.92
N ASN A 118 -34.56 7.82 -3.01
CA ASN A 118 -35.88 7.50 -2.47
C ASN A 118 -35.85 6.84 -1.08
N ILE A 119 -34.70 6.33 -0.60
CA ILE A 119 -34.62 5.74 0.75
C ILE A 119 -34.68 6.79 1.88
N THR A 120 -34.99 6.33 3.09
CA THR A 120 -35.06 7.16 4.30
C THR A 120 -33.73 7.83 4.64
N ARG A 121 -33.77 9.00 5.30
CA ARG A 121 -32.56 9.75 5.69
C ARG A 121 -31.58 8.91 6.53
N LYS A 122 -32.09 8.05 7.42
CA LYS A 122 -31.27 7.14 8.23
C LYS A 122 -30.46 6.18 7.35
N LYS A 123 -31.11 5.50 6.39
CA LYS A 123 -30.46 4.59 5.44
C LYS A 123 -29.43 5.33 4.57
N LYS A 124 -29.75 6.55 4.10
CA LYS A 124 -28.82 7.41 3.32
C LYS A 124 -27.54 7.72 4.10
N ILE A 125 -27.65 8.16 5.35
CA ILE A 125 -26.48 8.53 6.16
C ILE A 125 -25.57 7.31 6.37
N ILE A 126 -26.14 6.16 6.75
CA ILE A 126 -25.37 4.93 6.97
C ILE A 126 -24.68 4.48 5.69
N TRP A 127 -25.39 4.53 4.56
CA TRP A 127 -24.83 4.20 3.26
C TRP A 127 -23.65 5.11 2.92
N ILE A 128 -23.79 6.43 3.06
CA ILE A 128 -22.70 7.40 2.80
C ILE A 128 -21.50 7.12 3.70
N LEU A 129 -21.72 6.89 5.00
CA LEU A 129 -20.65 6.61 5.95
C LEU A 129 -19.90 5.31 5.61
N LEU A 130 -20.62 4.25 5.21
CA LEU A 130 -20.01 3.02 4.73
C LEU A 130 -19.22 3.25 3.44
N SER A 131 -19.74 4.03 2.50
CA SER A 131 -19.08 4.34 1.21
C SER A 131 -17.80 5.13 1.42
N VAL A 132 -17.87 6.25 2.15
CA VAL A 132 -16.73 7.13 2.41
C VAL A 132 -15.66 6.43 3.25
N SER A 133 -16.03 5.57 4.20
CA SER A 133 -15.05 4.80 4.98
C SER A 133 -14.40 3.65 4.21
N SER A 134 -14.89 3.26 3.03
CA SER A 134 -14.34 2.12 2.27
C SER A 134 -13.18 2.49 1.36
N LEU A 135 -13.24 3.65 0.69
CA LEU A 135 -12.23 4.05 -0.31
C LEU A 135 -10.86 4.39 0.31
N PRO A 136 -10.76 5.19 1.39
CA PRO A 136 -9.48 5.50 2.01
C PRO A 136 -8.86 4.27 2.68
N LEU A 137 -9.69 3.36 3.21
CA LEU A 137 -9.23 2.24 4.00
C LEU A 137 -8.37 1.29 3.16
N HIS A 138 -8.78 0.94 1.93
CA HIS A 138 -7.99 0.06 1.06
C HIS A 138 -6.64 0.67 0.66
N LEU A 139 -6.62 1.98 0.37
CA LEU A 139 -5.39 2.69 -0.01
C LEU A 139 -4.44 2.81 1.18
N VAL A 140 -4.96 3.25 2.32
CA VAL A 140 -4.16 3.50 3.53
C VAL A 140 -3.70 2.20 4.19
N TYR A 141 -4.47 1.11 4.10
CA TYR A 141 -4.08 -0.17 4.71
C TYR A 141 -2.76 -0.70 4.16
N ASN A 142 -2.48 -0.50 2.88
CA ASN A 142 -1.25 -0.98 2.26
C ASN A 142 0.00 -0.19 2.68
N SER A 143 -0.19 0.96 3.32
CA SER A 143 0.91 1.83 3.76
C SER A 143 1.13 1.83 5.27
N ILE A 144 0.37 1.04 6.04
CA ILE A 144 0.52 1.01 7.51
C ILE A 144 1.83 0.37 7.94
N ILE A 145 2.33 -0.60 7.18
CA ILE A 145 3.57 -1.35 7.42
C ILE A 145 4.34 -1.34 6.10
N PHE A 146 5.64 -1.09 6.18
CA PHE A 146 6.51 -1.05 5.02
C PHE A 146 7.95 -1.40 5.42
N SER A 147 8.72 -1.92 4.47
CA SER A 147 10.15 -2.18 4.66
C SER A 147 10.98 -0.96 4.23
N SER A 148 12.00 -0.62 5.01
CA SER A 148 13.01 0.38 4.68
C SER A 148 14.40 -0.21 4.83
N THR A 149 15.30 0.04 3.89
CA THR A 149 16.69 -0.43 3.98
C THR A 149 17.50 0.46 4.92
N SER A 150 18.31 -0.12 5.79
CA SER A 150 19.23 0.63 6.65
C SER A 150 20.41 1.14 5.83
N VAL A 151 20.84 2.36 6.14
CA VAL A 151 21.98 3.01 5.49
C VAL A 151 23.15 3.03 6.47
N ASN A 152 24.28 2.49 6.05
CA ASN A 152 25.50 2.46 6.83
C ASN A 152 26.22 3.80 6.71
N ASN A 153 26.63 4.35 7.86
CA ASN A 153 27.57 5.47 7.88
C ASN A 153 28.95 4.91 7.57
N CYS A 154 29.38 5.09 6.33
CA CYS A 154 30.71 4.70 5.90
C CYS A 154 31.69 5.83 6.21
N SER A 155 32.88 5.49 6.67
CA SER A 155 34.02 6.40 6.73
C SER A 155 34.98 6.07 5.59
N VAL A 156 35.61 7.11 5.02
CA VAL A 156 36.62 6.94 3.97
C VAL A 156 37.98 7.32 4.52
N LEU A 157 38.96 6.45 4.30
CA LEU A 157 40.33 6.64 4.73
C LEU A 157 41.26 6.56 3.52
N SER A 158 42.15 7.52 3.32
CA SER A 158 43.21 7.43 2.31
C SER A 158 44.56 7.17 2.97
N THR A 159 45.34 6.25 2.41
CA THR A 159 46.70 5.96 2.83
C THR A 159 47.64 5.80 1.64
N ASN A 160 48.93 5.89 1.92
CA ASN A 160 49.99 5.69 0.94
C ASN A 160 50.64 4.32 1.14
N ALA A 161 50.79 3.56 0.06
CA ALA A 161 51.48 2.27 0.05
C ALA A 161 52.90 2.34 0.67
N TYR A 162 53.58 3.50 0.63
CA TYR A 162 54.92 3.68 1.19
C TYR A 162 54.98 3.76 2.73
N ILE A 163 53.89 4.18 3.41
CA ILE A 163 53.82 4.18 4.88
C ILE A 163 53.88 2.74 5.43
N SER A 164 53.43 1.75 4.64
CA SER A 164 53.55 0.32 4.99
C SER A 164 54.95 -0.27 4.79
N ARG A 165 55.79 0.35 3.95
CA ARG A 165 57.10 -0.22 3.55
C ARG A 165 58.30 0.40 4.28
N ASN A 166 58.18 1.58 4.86
CA ASN A 166 59.33 2.33 5.37
C ASN A 166 59.41 2.41 6.92
N ARG A 167 58.77 1.46 7.62
CA ARG A 167 59.08 1.18 9.03
C ARG A 167 60.07 0.01 9.11
N THR A 168 61.18 0.12 8.38
CA THR A 168 62.28 -0.84 8.50
C THR A 168 63.10 -0.51 9.74
N GLU A 169 62.66 -1.00 10.89
CA GLU A 169 63.49 -1.92 11.65
C GLU A 169 62.58 -3.07 12.11
N SER A 170 62.93 -4.28 11.66
CA SER A 170 62.28 -5.59 11.81
C SER A 170 61.08 -5.92 10.90
N THR A 171 61.41 -6.66 9.83
CA THR A 171 60.58 -7.65 9.09
C THR A 171 59.07 -7.59 9.24
N VAL A 172 58.47 -6.84 8.33
CA VAL A 172 57.04 -6.84 8.11
C VAL A 172 56.75 -7.42 6.73
N THR A 173 56.47 -8.71 6.68
CA THR A 173 55.83 -9.36 5.52
C THR A 173 54.45 -8.74 5.27
N SER A 174 53.87 -8.97 4.09
CA SER A 174 52.56 -8.49 3.58
C SER A 174 51.31 -8.68 4.48
N VAL A 175 51.49 -9.08 5.73
CA VAL A 175 50.50 -9.40 6.75
C VAL A 175 50.10 -8.18 7.61
N GLU A 176 50.87 -7.07 7.65
CA GLU A 176 50.64 -6.05 8.71
C GLU A 176 49.73 -4.85 8.40
N TRP A 177 49.46 -4.50 7.14
CA TRP A 177 48.56 -3.36 6.89
C TRP A 177 47.11 -3.70 7.28
N LYS A 178 46.70 -4.97 7.12
CA LYS A 178 45.43 -5.48 7.65
C LYS A 178 45.38 -5.28 9.15
N SER A 179 46.42 -5.59 9.91
CA SER A 179 46.44 -5.32 11.36
C SER A 179 46.46 -3.83 11.69
N MET A 180 47.12 -2.99 10.87
CA MET A 180 47.17 -1.55 11.08
C MET A 180 45.80 -0.88 10.94
N TYR A 181 44.97 -1.37 10.01
CA TYR A 181 43.63 -0.85 9.73
C TYR A 181 42.51 -1.84 10.07
N ALA A 182 42.81 -2.93 10.79
CA ALA A 182 41.83 -3.97 11.18
C ALA A 182 40.70 -3.36 11.99
N TYR A 183 41.04 -2.44 12.88
CA TYR A 183 40.05 -1.70 13.67
C TYR A 183 39.12 -0.83 12.81
N PHE A 184 39.61 -0.32 11.67
CA PHE A 184 38.83 0.54 10.78
C PHE A 184 37.98 -0.25 9.78
N LEU A 185 38.54 -1.30 9.16
CA LEU A 185 37.87 -2.11 8.13
C LEU A 185 37.09 -3.30 8.70
N GLY A 186 37.30 -3.68 9.96
CA GLY A 186 36.72 -4.89 10.55
C GLY A 186 37.33 -6.17 9.99
N ASP A 187 36.62 -7.28 10.21
CA ASP A 187 37.12 -8.63 9.92
C ASP A 187 36.86 -9.10 8.47
N ASP A 188 35.78 -8.64 7.83
CA ASP A 188 35.41 -9.03 6.45
C ASP A 188 35.74 -7.92 5.44
N VAL A 189 36.88 -8.08 4.74
CA VAL A 189 37.45 -7.06 3.86
C VAL A 189 37.62 -7.62 2.45
N GLU A 190 37.10 -6.89 1.46
CA GLU A 190 37.29 -7.19 0.04
C GLU A 190 38.23 -6.17 -0.60
N GLN A 191 39.30 -6.67 -1.22
CA GLN A 191 40.15 -5.87 -2.11
C GLN A 191 39.49 -5.74 -3.48
N MET A 192 39.46 -4.54 -4.03
CA MET A 192 38.90 -4.26 -5.35
C MET A 192 39.73 -3.24 -6.12
N ASP A 193 39.61 -3.28 -7.45
CA ASP A 193 40.20 -2.28 -8.34
C ASP A 193 39.43 -0.95 -8.26
N VAL A 194 40.01 0.09 -8.85
CA VAL A 194 39.44 1.44 -8.80
C VAL A 194 38.04 1.50 -9.40
N THR A 195 37.82 0.85 -10.55
CA THR A 195 36.52 0.89 -11.24
C THR A 195 35.44 0.21 -10.39
N LYS A 196 35.69 -1.00 -9.88
CA LYS A 196 34.74 -1.68 -9.00
C LYS A 196 34.54 -0.93 -7.68
N CYS A 197 35.56 -0.23 -7.18
CA CYS A 197 35.43 0.63 -6.01
C CYS A 197 34.44 1.78 -6.25
N ILE A 198 34.59 2.46 -7.39
CA ILE A 198 33.71 3.54 -7.80
C ILE A 198 32.27 3.02 -7.96
N ASP A 199 32.09 1.88 -8.62
CA ASP A 199 30.76 1.29 -8.83
C ASP A 199 30.09 0.86 -7.52
N THR A 200 30.87 0.35 -6.57
CA THR A 200 30.36 -0.19 -5.30
C THR A 200 29.91 0.92 -4.34
N TYR A 201 30.62 2.05 -4.31
CA TYR A 201 30.32 3.18 -3.41
C TYR A 201 29.59 4.34 -4.09
N GLY A 202 29.49 4.33 -5.42
CA GLY A 202 28.77 5.31 -6.24
C GLY A 202 27.24 5.17 -6.17
N VAL A 203 26.70 4.78 -5.03
CA VAL A 203 25.26 4.63 -4.78
C VAL A 203 24.80 5.64 -3.73
N ALA A 204 23.57 6.14 -3.86
CA ALA A 204 23.04 7.15 -2.95
C ALA A 204 22.87 6.66 -1.50
N PHE A 205 22.70 5.34 -1.31
CA PHE A 205 22.48 4.72 -0.01
C PHE A 205 23.29 3.43 0.07
N GLN A 206 24.27 3.38 0.97
CA GLN A 206 25.12 2.21 1.15
C GLN A 206 24.56 1.29 2.24
N SER A 207 24.07 0.11 1.86
CA SER A 207 23.53 -0.91 2.78
C SER A 207 24.43 -2.12 2.96
N SER A 208 25.23 -2.46 1.93
CA SER A 208 26.01 -3.72 1.86
C SER A 208 27.49 -3.54 2.20
N ARG A 209 27.94 -2.28 2.30
CA ARG A 209 29.33 -1.95 2.64
C ARG A 209 29.41 -1.02 3.84
N GLY A 210 30.56 -1.07 4.50
CA GLY A 210 30.95 -0.16 5.58
C GLY A 210 32.12 0.72 5.15
N ASN A 211 33.09 0.88 6.05
CA ASN A 211 34.25 1.73 5.84
C ASN A 211 35.10 1.31 4.62
N VAL A 212 35.73 2.29 3.97
CA VAL A 212 36.59 2.08 2.80
C VAL A 212 37.97 2.69 2.99
N LEU A 213 39.00 1.92 2.64
CA LEU A 213 40.40 2.34 2.63
C LEU A 213 40.87 2.48 1.18
N LEU A 214 41.27 3.69 0.79
CA LEU A 214 41.88 4.01 -0.49
C LEU A 214 43.40 3.92 -0.36
N VAL A 215 44.05 3.22 -1.28
CA VAL A 215 45.52 3.09 -1.30
C VAL A 215 46.07 3.81 -2.52
N SER A 216 46.97 4.75 -2.29
CA SER A 216 47.72 5.50 -3.30
C SER A 216 49.19 5.07 -3.37
N ASP A 217 49.82 5.26 -4.52
CA ASP A 217 51.24 4.94 -4.79
C ASP A 217 52.04 6.22 -5.13
N ASP A 218 51.61 7.38 -4.62
CA ASP A 218 52.30 8.65 -4.87
C ASP A 218 53.52 8.78 -3.96
N LYS A 219 54.72 8.68 -4.54
CA LYS A 219 56.01 8.81 -3.84
C LYS A 219 56.20 10.17 -3.16
N ARG A 220 55.42 11.20 -3.54
CA ARG A 220 55.50 12.55 -2.96
C ARG A 220 54.70 12.71 -1.67
N ASP A 221 53.90 11.71 -1.31
CA ASP A 221 52.84 11.83 -0.31
C ASP A 221 53.10 11.00 0.96
N VAL A 222 54.35 11.03 1.45
CA VAL A 222 54.81 10.24 2.62
C VAL A 222 54.21 10.76 3.94
N ASN A 223 53.70 12.00 3.95
CA ASN A 223 53.29 12.73 5.16
C ASN A 223 51.78 12.95 5.30
N ARG A 224 50.93 12.50 4.36
CA ARG A 224 49.48 12.60 4.55
C ARG A 224 49.00 11.54 5.54
N THR A 225 48.84 11.99 6.78
CA THR A 225 47.95 11.38 7.77
C THR A 225 46.58 11.16 7.15
N THR A 226 46.05 9.97 7.43
CA THR A 226 44.67 9.55 7.25
C THR A 226 43.66 10.70 7.31
N SER A 227 43.16 11.13 6.15
CA SER A 227 41.98 11.99 6.08
C SER A 227 40.76 11.11 6.28
N ASN A 228 40.05 11.31 7.39
CA ASN A 228 38.76 10.68 7.64
C ASN A 228 37.66 11.62 7.15
N PHE A 229 36.83 11.16 6.22
CA PHE A 229 35.65 11.91 5.78
C PHE A 229 34.42 11.24 6.36
N ASP A 230 33.73 11.95 7.26
CA ASP A 230 32.41 11.54 7.75
C ASP A 230 31.38 11.92 6.68
N ILE A 231 30.64 10.92 6.19
CA ILE A 231 29.80 11.04 5.00
C ILE A 231 28.34 11.39 5.40
N SER A 232 28.12 11.89 6.62
CA SER A 232 26.80 12.27 7.11
C SER A 232 26.13 13.30 6.17
N GLY A 233 25.13 12.84 5.40
CA GLY A 233 24.28 13.68 4.55
C GLY A 233 24.59 13.69 3.04
N ASN A 234 25.74 13.16 2.58
CA ASN A 234 26.10 13.13 1.15
C ASN A 234 26.95 11.88 0.79
N ALA A 235 26.30 10.71 0.71
CA ALA A 235 26.87 9.35 0.71
C ALA A 235 28.04 9.08 -0.26
N PHE A 236 28.16 9.83 -1.36
CA PHE A 236 29.19 9.61 -2.39
C PHE A 236 29.91 10.89 -2.84
N LEU A 237 29.64 12.03 -2.21
CA LEU A 237 30.24 13.32 -2.61
C LEU A 237 31.76 13.34 -2.41
N TRP A 238 32.26 12.58 -1.44
CA TRP A 238 33.70 12.37 -1.21
C TRP A 238 34.41 11.81 -2.46
N MET A 239 33.71 11.12 -3.36
CA MET A 239 34.30 10.57 -4.57
C MET A 239 34.57 11.64 -5.64
N CYS A 240 33.91 12.79 -5.52
CA CYS A 240 33.92 13.89 -6.49
C CYS A 240 34.65 15.13 -5.97
N SER A 241 35.26 15.09 -4.79
CA SER A 241 35.92 16.26 -4.16
C SER A 241 37.08 16.84 -4.96
N GLN A 242 37.62 16.10 -5.95
CA GLN A 242 38.62 16.62 -6.87
C GLN A 242 38.06 17.55 -7.96
N SER A 243 36.74 17.51 -8.19
CA SER A 243 36.10 18.30 -9.24
C SER A 243 35.67 19.67 -8.74
N SER A 244 36.34 20.71 -9.23
CA SER A 244 35.96 22.11 -8.96
C SER A 244 34.56 22.46 -9.50
N SER A 245 34.11 21.82 -10.59
CA SER A 245 32.78 22.02 -11.17
C SER A 245 31.66 21.48 -10.28
N VAL A 246 31.89 20.33 -9.62
CA VAL A 246 30.94 19.75 -8.64
C VAL A 246 30.88 20.63 -7.39
N LEU A 247 32.03 21.09 -6.89
CA LEU A 247 32.11 22.00 -5.73
C LEU A 247 31.46 23.37 -6.01
N ALA A 248 31.50 23.83 -7.26
CA ALA A 248 30.86 25.07 -7.70
C ALA A 248 29.34 24.91 -7.99
N GLY A 249 28.80 23.68 -7.92
CA GLY A 249 27.38 23.39 -8.22
C GLY A 249 27.03 23.44 -9.71
N ASN A 250 28.02 23.44 -10.60
CA ASN A 250 27.81 23.49 -12.05
C ASN A 250 27.52 22.11 -12.67
N THR A 251 27.86 21.04 -11.96
CA THR A 251 27.73 19.65 -12.44
C THR A 251 27.41 18.74 -11.25
N THR A 252 26.65 17.67 -11.48
CA THR A 252 26.36 16.71 -10.40
C THR A 252 27.52 15.73 -10.20
N CYS A 253 27.66 15.20 -8.99
CA CYS A 253 28.68 14.18 -8.70
C CYS A 253 28.41 12.87 -9.49
N GLU A 254 27.15 12.53 -9.75
CA GLU A 254 26.77 11.37 -10.56
C GLU A 254 27.29 11.48 -12.00
N GLU A 255 27.07 12.64 -12.63
CA GLU A 255 27.58 12.94 -13.98
C GLU A 255 29.11 12.90 -14.03
N TYR A 256 29.78 13.42 -12.99
CA TYR A 256 31.24 13.36 -12.86
C TYR A 256 31.80 11.93 -12.72
N LEU A 257 31.12 11.06 -11.96
CA LEU A 257 31.55 9.68 -11.77
C LEU A 257 31.46 8.85 -13.06
N LEU A 258 30.45 9.10 -13.89
CA LEU A 258 30.32 8.46 -15.21
C LEU A 258 31.48 8.80 -16.15
N GLU A 259 32.01 10.02 -16.08
CA GLU A 259 33.21 10.41 -16.82
C GLU A 259 34.48 9.81 -16.22
N THR A 260 34.57 9.81 -14.88
CA THR A 260 35.73 9.30 -14.13
C THR A 260 35.93 7.80 -14.29
N GLN A 261 34.85 7.01 -14.44
CA GLN A 261 34.92 5.58 -14.78
C GLN A 261 35.69 5.31 -16.08
N ARG A 262 35.67 6.25 -17.05
CA ARG A 262 36.39 6.12 -18.33
C ARG A 262 37.88 6.44 -18.20
N THR A 263 38.27 7.20 -17.18
CA THR A 263 39.64 7.70 -16.95
C THR A 263 40.13 7.30 -15.55
N SER A 264 39.83 6.06 -15.15
CA SER A 264 39.97 5.56 -13.76
C SER A 264 41.37 5.71 -13.13
N ARG A 265 42.41 5.93 -13.95
CA ARG A 265 43.80 6.13 -13.48
C ARG A 265 44.05 7.48 -12.82
N ASP A 266 43.21 8.48 -13.09
CA ASP A 266 43.37 9.86 -12.58
C ASP A 266 42.40 10.15 -11.42
N TRP A 267 41.75 9.13 -10.87
CA TRP A 267 40.84 9.30 -9.74
C TRP A 267 41.62 9.51 -8.43
N SER A 268 41.52 10.72 -7.90
CA SER A 268 42.23 11.22 -6.72
C SER A 268 41.31 12.04 -5.81
N PRO A 269 40.21 11.46 -5.30
CA PRO A 269 39.19 12.18 -4.52
C PRO A 269 39.80 12.94 -3.33
N LEU A 270 40.78 12.35 -2.67
CA LEU A 270 41.47 12.94 -1.52
C LEU A 270 42.83 13.54 -1.88
N GLY A 271 43.02 13.90 -3.15
CA GLY A 271 44.20 14.59 -3.68
C GLY A 271 45.40 13.70 -4.03
N SER A 272 45.27 12.38 -3.90
CA SER A 272 46.31 11.40 -4.28
C SER A 272 45.66 10.34 -5.17
N ALA A 273 46.31 9.98 -6.28
CA ALA A 273 45.76 9.02 -7.24
C ALA A 273 45.60 7.63 -6.59
N VAL A 274 44.37 7.12 -6.58
CA VAL A 274 44.02 5.83 -5.98
C VAL A 274 44.38 4.71 -6.94
N LYS A 275 45.04 3.68 -6.42
CA LYS A 275 45.46 2.50 -7.19
C LYS A 275 44.56 1.30 -6.93
N GLU A 276 44.13 1.14 -5.68
CA GLU A 276 43.24 0.07 -5.24
C GLU A 276 42.47 0.53 -4.00
N CYS A 277 41.38 -0.16 -3.68
CA CYS A 277 40.67 0.08 -2.43
C CYS A 277 40.29 -1.21 -1.72
N TYR A 278 40.15 -1.09 -0.40
CA TYR A 278 39.70 -2.15 0.48
C TYR A 278 38.40 -1.73 1.13
N SER A 279 37.36 -2.52 0.92
CA SER A 279 36.01 -2.25 1.39
C SER A 279 35.62 -3.23 2.47
N GLN A 280 35.13 -2.71 3.59
CA GLN A 280 34.45 -3.51 4.59
C GLN A 280 33.12 -4.02 4.02
N LYS A 281 32.94 -5.35 4.05
CA LYS A 281 31.62 -5.96 3.81
C LYS A 281 30.79 -5.83 5.08
N THR A 282 29.53 -5.45 4.89
CA THR A 282 28.55 -5.43 5.97
C THR A 282 27.33 -6.22 5.54
N GLU A 283 26.66 -6.83 6.52
CA GLU A 283 25.38 -7.48 6.26
C GLU A 283 24.31 -6.41 6.05
N GLU A 284 23.46 -6.61 5.05
CA GLU A 284 22.36 -5.69 4.78
C GLU A 284 21.27 -5.85 5.83
N HIS A 285 21.10 -4.79 6.62
CA HIS A 285 20.00 -4.69 7.57
C HIS A 285 18.83 -3.95 6.92
N CYS A 286 17.64 -4.50 7.07
CA CYS A 286 16.39 -3.87 6.71
C CYS A 286 15.53 -3.71 7.95
N LYS A 287 14.78 -2.62 7.97
CA LYS A 287 13.81 -2.31 9.00
C LYS A 287 12.42 -2.59 8.49
N LEU A 288 11.62 -3.26 9.30
CA LEU A 288 10.17 -3.28 9.14
C LEU A 288 9.60 -2.14 9.96
N SER A 289 9.04 -1.14 9.29
CA SER A 289 8.53 0.08 9.89
C SER A 289 7.01 0.11 9.82
N PHE A 290 6.40 0.89 10.70
CA PHE A 290 4.95 1.11 10.70
C PHE A 290 4.63 2.60 10.87
N SER A 291 3.54 3.05 10.25
CA SER A 291 3.00 4.38 10.48
C SER A 291 1.93 4.34 11.57
N SER A 292 2.23 4.95 12.72
CA SER A 292 1.31 5.03 13.87
C SER A 292 0.02 5.75 13.51
N THR A 293 0.10 6.88 12.81
CA THR A 293 -1.05 7.68 12.38
C THR A 293 -2.00 6.89 11.48
N LEU A 294 -1.45 6.16 10.51
CA LEU A 294 -2.26 5.35 9.60
C LEU A 294 -2.88 4.14 10.33
N CYS A 295 -2.15 3.51 11.24
CA CYS A 295 -2.67 2.41 12.06
C CYS A 295 -3.89 2.84 12.89
N TRP A 296 -3.81 3.98 13.59
CA TRP A 296 -4.93 4.55 14.34
C TRP A 296 -6.12 4.90 13.45
N THR A 297 -5.85 5.46 12.28
CA THR A 297 -6.89 5.81 11.29
C THR A 297 -7.64 4.57 10.80
N VAL A 298 -6.92 3.50 10.45
CA VAL A 298 -7.50 2.23 10.01
C VAL A 298 -8.31 1.57 11.14
N ALA A 299 -7.80 1.59 12.38
CA ALA A 299 -8.53 1.07 13.54
C ALA A 299 -9.86 1.83 13.73
N ALA A 300 -9.86 3.17 13.67
CA ALA A 300 -11.06 3.98 13.79
C ALA A 300 -12.09 3.66 12.69
N PHE A 301 -11.66 3.56 11.42
CA PHE A 301 -12.59 3.21 10.33
C PHE A 301 -13.15 1.79 10.47
N ASN A 302 -12.36 0.82 10.92
CA ASN A 302 -12.85 -0.54 11.17
C ASN A 302 -13.88 -0.59 12.29
N LEU A 303 -13.71 0.20 13.36
CA LEU A 303 -14.70 0.32 14.42
C LEU A 303 -16.01 0.93 13.90
N VAL A 304 -15.93 2.03 13.15
CA VAL A 304 -17.10 2.67 12.53
C VAL A 304 -17.83 1.67 11.64
N LYS A 305 -17.12 0.94 10.78
CA LYS A 305 -17.71 -0.11 9.94
C LYS A 305 -18.40 -1.19 10.76
N ALA A 306 -17.75 -1.71 11.80
CA ALA A 306 -18.33 -2.73 12.67
C ALA A 306 -19.67 -2.27 13.28
N VAL A 307 -19.72 -1.03 13.79
CA VAL A 307 -20.93 -0.43 14.37
C VAL A 307 -22.02 -0.24 13.32
N LEU A 308 -21.68 0.29 12.14
CA LEU A 308 -22.66 0.51 11.06
C LEU A 308 -23.22 -0.82 10.52
N MET A 309 -22.37 -1.83 10.34
CA MET A 309 -22.81 -3.17 9.92
C MET A 309 -23.67 -3.85 10.99
N LEU A 310 -23.34 -3.66 12.27
CA LEU A 310 -24.15 -4.14 13.38
C LEU A 310 -25.54 -3.47 13.37
N PHE A 311 -25.57 -2.17 13.11
CA PHE A 311 -26.83 -1.45 12.93
C PHE A 311 -27.61 -1.96 11.72
N VAL A 312 -26.97 -2.34 10.61
CA VAL A 312 -27.68 -2.96 9.48
C VAL A 312 -28.31 -4.30 9.88
N ALA A 313 -27.61 -5.12 10.68
CA ALA A 313 -28.13 -6.41 11.13
C ALA A 313 -29.36 -6.27 12.07
N PHE A 314 -29.35 -5.30 12.99
CA PHE A 314 -30.36 -5.21 14.06
C PHE A 314 -31.27 -3.98 14.02
N GLY A 315 -30.81 -2.88 13.43
CA GLY A 315 -31.47 -1.57 13.46
C GLY A 315 -32.33 -1.23 12.24
N LEU A 316 -32.33 -2.08 11.21
CA LEU A 316 -33.31 -1.99 10.12
C LEU A 316 -34.65 -2.53 10.58
N GLY A 317 -35.74 -1.86 10.17
CA GLY A 317 -37.13 -2.21 10.55
C GLY A 317 -37.54 -3.61 10.09
N ASP A 318 -38.69 -4.09 10.54
CA ASP A 318 -39.06 -5.51 10.45
C ASP A 318 -39.36 -6.02 9.03
N GLU A 319 -39.60 -5.11 8.08
CA GLU A 319 -39.84 -5.44 6.68
C GLU A 319 -38.60 -6.00 5.99
N ASP A 320 -38.76 -7.12 5.28
CA ASP A 320 -37.67 -7.74 4.54
C ASP A 320 -37.40 -6.99 3.22
N PRO A 321 -36.15 -6.55 2.98
CA PRO A 321 -35.76 -5.92 1.73
C PRO A 321 -35.72 -6.95 0.59
N LEU A 322 -36.20 -6.53 -0.59
CA LEU A 322 -36.14 -7.33 -1.80
C LEU A 322 -34.75 -7.16 -2.44
N MET A 323 -33.82 -8.01 -2.03
CA MET A 323 -32.42 -7.92 -2.46
C MET A 323 -32.15 -8.57 -3.81
N THR A 324 -32.97 -9.52 -4.23
CA THR A 324 -32.81 -10.25 -5.48
C THR A 324 -34.11 -10.27 -6.28
N ILE A 325 -34.01 -10.56 -7.58
CA ILE A 325 -35.18 -10.80 -8.44
C ILE A 325 -35.99 -12.01 -7.91
N GLY A 326 -35.33 -13.00 -7.31
CA GLY A 326 -36.01 -14.14 -6.68
C GLY A 326 -36.88 -13.74 -5.50
N ASP A 327 -36.40 -12.81 -4.65
CA ASP A 327 -37.19 -12.26 -3.54
C ASP A 327 -38.41 -11.50 -4.07
N ALA A 328 -38.22 -10.70 -5.13
CA ALA A 328 -39.30 -9.98 -5.79
C ALA A 328 -40.37 -10.93 -6.33
N VAL A 329 -39.99 -11.93 -7.14
CA VAL A 329 -40.94 -12.91 -7.70
C VAL A 329 -41.72 -13.60 -6.58
N THR A 330 -41.04 -14.02 -5.52
CA THR A 330 -41.69 -14.67 -4.36
C THR A 330 -42.69 -13.71 -3.69
N SER A 331 -42.30 -12.45 -3.47
CA SER A 331 -43.16 -11.43 -2.88
C SER A 331 -44.39 -11.12 -3.74
N PHE A 332 -44.22 -10.94 -5.06
CA PHE A 332 -45.32 -10.65 -5.99
C PHE A 332 -46.27 -11.82 -6.21
N LEU A 333 -45.80 -13.06 -6.06
CA LEU A 333 -46.66 -14.25 -6.10
C LEU A 333 -47.50 -14.41 -4.83
N GLN A 334 -46.97 -14.02 -3.67
CA GLN A 334 -47.71 -14.08 -2.40
C GLN A 334 -48.69 -12.91 -2.26
N HIS A 335 -48.25 -11.72 -2.66
CA HIS A 335 -49.03 -10.49 -2.60
C HIS A 335 -48.97 -9.81 -3.98
N GLN A 336 -50.07 -9.89 -4.71
CA GLN A 336 -50.20 -9.24 -6.01
C GLN A 336 -50.14 -7.71 -5.83
N ASP A 337 -49.56 -7.00 -6.81
CA ASP A 337 -49.59 -5.53 -6.84
C ASP A 337 -50.77 -5.05 -7.69
N ASP A 338 -51.71 -4.34 -7.05
CA ASP A 338 -52.91 -3.80 -7.67
C ASP A 338 -52.62 -2.66 -8.65
N SER A 339 -51.54 -1.90 -8.41
CA SER A 339 -51.15 -0.75 -9.23
C SER A 339 -50.67 -1.17 -10.61
N THR A 340 -50.07 -2.35 -10.72
CA THR A 340 -49.60 -2.94 -11.98
C THR A 340 -50.51 -4.06 -12.50
N ALA A 341 -51.69 -4.24 -11.91
CA ALA A 341 -52.69 -5.16 -12.42
C ALA A 341 -53.04 -4.85 -13.89
N ASP A 342 -53.15 -5.90 -14.71
CA ASP A 342 -53.39 -5.86 -16.16
C ASP A 342 -52.26 -5.21 -16.98
N MET A 343 -51.04 -5.10 -16.46
CA MET A 343 -49.88 -4.53 -17.18
C MET A 343 -48.87 -5.58 -17.66
N CYS A 344 -49.33 -6.79 -18.00
CA CYS A 344 -48.45 -7.89 -18.40
C CYS A 344 -47.60 -7.55 -19.65
N LEU A 345 -46.37 -8.09 -19.67
CA LEU A 345 -45.38 -7.96 -20.75
C LEU A 345 -44.87 -6.53 -21.03
N LYS A 346 -45.13 -5.58 -20.12
CA LYS A 346 -44.54 -4.23 -20.21
C LYS A 346 -43.05 -4.27 -19.87
N SER A 347 -42.23 -3.69 -20.75
CA SER A 347 -40.79 -3.57 -20.54
C SER A 347 -40.45 -2.40 -19.61
N LYS A 348 -39.23 -2.39 -19.08
CA LYS A 348 -38.68 -1.28 -18.30
C LYS A 348 -38.82 0.07 -19.02
N ASP A 349 -38.55 0.11 -20.33
CA ASP A 349 -38.61 1.33 -21.14
C ASP A 349 -39.99 2.00 -21.12
N TYR A 350 -41.05 1.18 -21.01
CA TYR A 350 -42.41 1.68 -20.91
C TYR A 350 -42.61 2.54 -19.64
N PHE A 351 -42.11 2.05 -18.50
CA PHE A 351 -42.17 2.77 -17.22
C PHE A 351 -41.16 3.92 -17.13
N VAL A 352 -40.00 3.79 -17.77
CA VAL A 352 -39.01 4.89 -17.91
C VAL A 352 -39.65 6.07 -18.64
N ALA A 353 -40.44 5.81 -19.68
CA ALA A 353 -41.19 6.82 -20.43
C ALA A 353 -42.42 7.38 -19.69
N GLN A 354 -42.58 7.08 -18.39
CA GLN A 354 -43.72 7.50 -17.56
C GLN A 354 -45.07 7.04 -18.09
N ARG A 355 -45.11 5.88 -18.74
CA ARG A 355 -46.36 5.29 -19.23
C ARG A 355 -46.83 4.26 -18.21
N TRP A 356 -48.05 4.43 -17.72
CA TRP A 356 -48.70 3.57 -16.71
C TRP A 356 -50.12 3.16 -17.12
N SER A 357 -50.38 3.04 -18.43
CA SER A 357 -51.72 2.63 -18.88
C SER A 357 -52.02 1.20 -18.41
N LYS A 358 -53.27 0.87 -18.13
CA LYS A 358 -53.65 -0.55 -17.98
C LYS A 358 -53.74 -1.21 -19.37
N GLY A 359 -53.65 -2.53 -19.39
CA GLY A 359 -53.77 -3.36 -20.59
C GLY A 359 -52.47 -4.10 -20.96
N PRO A 360 -52.59 -5.37 -21.40
CA PRO A 360 -51.44 -6.17 -21.79
C PRO A 360 -50.82 -5.67 -23.09
N ILE A 361 -49.49 -5.80 -23.22
CA ILE A 361 -48.84 -5.65 -24.52
C ILE A 361 -49.05 -6.93 -25.33
N ARG A 362 -49.43 -6.79 -26.61
CA ARG A 362 -49.49 -7.94 -27.53
C ARG A 362 -48.07 -8.45 -27.78
N TYR A 363 -47.89 -9.76 -27.61
CA TYR A 363 -46.63 -10.42 -27.91
C TYR A 363 -46.23 -10.20 -29.37
N ASP A 364 -45.05 -9.62 -29.62
CA ASP A 364 -44.48 -9.47 -30.96
C ASP A 364 -43.65 -10.72 -31.29
N LEU A 365 -44.03 -11.42 -32.36
CA LEU A 365 -43.39 -12.65 -32.84
C LEU A 365 -42.04 -12.40 -33.52
N LYS A 366 -41.62 -11.13 -33.69
CA LYS A 366 -40.32 -10.82 -34.29
C LYS A 366 -39.18 -11.25 -33.37
N PRO A 367 -38.27 -12.14 -33.81
CA PRO A 367 -37.16 -12.60 -32.99
C PRO A 367 -36.21 -11.43 -32.69
N GLN A 368 -36.12 -11.04 -31.43
CA GLN A 368 -35.12 -10.08 -30.99
C GLN A 368 -33.76 -10.77 -30.88
N ARG A 369 -32.76 -10.24 -31.58
CA ARG A 369 -31.39 -10.77 -31.53
C ARG A 369 -30.78 -10.43 -30.17
N LYS A 370 -30.29 -11.45 -29.45
CA LYS A 370 -29.65 -11.32 -28.12
C LYS A 370 -28.41 -10.41 -28.08
N SER A 371 -27.87 -10.03 -29.25
CA SER A 371 -26.71 -9.14 -29.40
C SER A 371 -27.01 -7.65 -29.16
N VAL A 372 -28.24 -7.28 -28.80
CA VAL A 372 -28.66 -5.88 -28.57
C VAL A 372 -28.64 -5.49 -27.08
N ALA A 373 -28.35 -6.43 -26.17
CA ALA A 373 -28.42 -6.20 -24.73
C ALA A 373 -27.37 -5.21 -24.18
N VAL A 374 -26.30 -4.92 -24.92
CA VAL A 374 -25.26 -3.96 -24.53
C VAL A 374 -25.05 -2.99 -25.67
N THR A 375 -25.27 -1.71 -25.40
CA THR A 375 -25.03 -0.65 -26.39
C THR A 375 -23.52 -0.51 -26.65
N PRO A 376 -23.09 -0.11 -27.86
CA PRO A 376 -21.68 0.10 -28.17
C PRO A 376 -20.99 1.07 -27.18
N GLY A 377 -21.73 2.05 -26.66
CA GLY A 377 -21.24 3.00 -25.66
C GLY A 377 -20.93 2.35 -24.31
N GLU A 378 -21.74 1.38 -23.85
CA GLU A 378 -21.49 0.63 -22.61
C GLU A 378 -20.26 -0.29 -22.75
N TRP A 379 -20.04 -0.85 -23.94
CA TRP A 379 -18.81 -1.59 -24.25
C TRP A 379 -17.58 -0.68 -24.21
N ILE A 380 -17.64 0.47 -24.87
CA ILE A 380 -16.54 1.44 -24.89
C ILE A 380 -16.23 1.93 -23.47
N LEU A 381 -17.26 2.24 -22.67
CA LEU A 381 -17.10 2.67 -21.28
C LEU A 381 -16.47 1.57 -20.42
N CYS A 382 -16.93 0.32 -20.52
CA CYS A 382 -16.31 -0.79 -19.79
C CYS A 382 -14.85 -0.99 -20.19
N PHE A 383 -14.53 -0.96 -21.48
CA PHE A 383 -13.15 -1.09 -21.95
C PHE A 383 -12.27 0.09 -21.52
N SER A 384 -12.78 1.32 -21.57
CA SER A 384 -12.01 2.48 -21.14
C SER A 384 -11.80 2.51 -19.62
N LEU A 385 -12.78 2.10 -18.81
CA LEU A 385 -12.59 1.92 -17.37
C LEU A 385 -11.57 0.80 -17.06
N TYR A 386 -11.60 -0.30 -17.80
CA TYR A 386 -10.62 -1.38 -17.65
C TYR A 386 -9.20 -0.91 -18.01
N VAL A 387 -9.04 -0.22 -19.14
CA VAL A 387 -7.75 0.33 -19.60
C VAL A 387 -7.23 1.43 -18.67
N CYS A 388 -8.10 2.27 -18.11
CA CYS A 388 -7.67 3.29 -17.14
C CYS A 388 -7.38 2.71 -15.74
N SER A 389 -7.79 1.48 -15.46
CA SER A 389 -7.49 0.78 -14.19
C SER A 389 -6.23 -0.09 -14.25
N SER A 390 -5.65 -0.24 -15.44
CA SER A 390 -4.37 -0.92 -15.71
C SER A 390 -3.28 0.13 -15.88
#